data_AF-A0A436FKJ1-F1
#
_entry.id   AF-A0A436FKJ1-F1
#
_cell.length_a   1.000
_cell.length_b   1.000
_cell.length_c   1.000
_cell.angle_alpha   90.00
_cell.angle_beta   90.00
_cell.angle_gamma   90.00
#
_symmetry.space_group_name_H-M   'P 1'
#
loop_
_entity.id
_entity.type
_entity.pdbx_description
1 polymer ?
#
loop_
_entity_poly.entity_id
_entity_poly.type
_entity_poly.pdbx_seq_one_letter_code
_entity_poly.pdbx_strand_id
1 'polypeptide(L)'
;GKAVLAHLEPERVGSILRKAGLQRFTERTLSDISSLAHDLARIKLRGWSVDDEERHPGMRCVAAAIFNEFGEPIGGVSVSGPTVRVTPERLAEIGPLVRDAAAEVTRMIGGVRAG
;
A
#
# COMPACT_ATOMS: atom_id res chain seq x y z
N GLY A 1 -2.05 -6.15 0.86
CA GLY A 1 -2.17 -4.71 1.10
C GLY A 1 -0.80 -4.11 1.34
N LYS A 2 -0.14 -3.66 0.26
CA LYS A 2 1.23 -3.13 0.31
C LYS A 2 1.36 -1.86 1.15
N ALA A 3 0.30 -1.05 1.24
CA ALA A 3 0.22 0.09 2.15
C ALA A 3 0.56 -0.29 3.60
N VAL A 4 -0.05 -1.34 4.15
CA VAL A 4 0.23 -1.81 5.52
C VAL A 4 1.62 -2.43 5.61
N LEU A 5 1.98 -3.31 4.66
CA LEU A 5 3.28 -4.01 4.67
C LEU A 5 4.47 -3.04 4.67
N ALA A 6 4.36 -1.88 4.01
CA ALA A 6 5.42 -0.88 3.94
C ALA A 6 5.75 -0.23 5.28
N HIS A 7 4.88 -0.36 6.28
CA HIS A 7 5.04 0.22 7.61
C HIS A 7 5.26 -0.83 8.71
N LEU A 8 5.37 -2.11 8.36
CA LEU A 8 5.74 -3.15 9.31
C LEU A 8 7.26 -3.29 9.42
N GLU A 9 7.71 -3.76 10.58
CA GLU A 9 9.12 -4.12 10.77
C GLU A 9 9.57 -5.20 9.77
N PRO A 10 10.82 -5.15 9.28
CA PRO A 10 11.34 -6.09 8.28
C PRO A 10 11.16 -7.56 8.66
N GLU A 11 11.32 -7.91 9.94
CA GLU A 11 11.17 -9.26 10.47
C GLU A 11 9.72 -9.72 10.36
N ARG A 12 8.76 -8.81 10.61
CA ARG A 12 7.33 -9.08 10.50
C ARG A 12 6.91 -9.26 9.05
N VAL A 13 7.42 -8.42 8.14
CA VAL A 13 7.24 -8.58 6.69
C VAL A 13 7.77 -9.94 6.26
N GLY A 14 9.02 -10.28 6.61
CA GLY A 14 9.63 -11.56 6.27
C GLY A 14 8.85 -12.76 6.78
N SER A 15 8.30 -12.69 8.00
CA SER A 15 7.45 -13.74 8.56
C SER A 15 6.14 -13.92 7.78
N ILE A 16 5.48 -12.81 7.41
CA ILE A 16 4.28 -12.82 6.56
C ILE A 16 4.59 -13.44 5.20
N LEU A 17 5.68 -13.04 4.56
CA LEU A 17 6.07 -13.54 3.24
C LEU A 17 6.41 -15.03 3.26
N ARG A 18 7.09 -15.52 4.30
CA ARG A 18 7.37 -16.96 4.46
C ARG A 18 6.09 -17.79 4.63
N LYS A 19 5.08 -17.25 5.34
CA LYS A 19 3.82 -17.95 5.60
C LYS A 19 2.86 -17.90 4.41
N ALA A 20 2.72 -16.74 3.78
CA ALA A 20 1.74 -16.50 2.72
C ALA A 20 2.29 -16.79 1.30
N GLY A 21 3.61 -16.74 1.13
CA GLY A 21 4.26 -16.78 -0.17
C GLY A 21 4.03 -15.51 -1.01
N LEU A 22 4.63 -15.51 -2.20
CA LEU A 22 4.46 -14.46 -3.23
C LEU A 22 3.83 -15.08 -4.48
N GLN A 23 2.57 -15.52 -4.36
CA GLN A 23 1.83 -16.06 -5.49
C GLN A 23 1.74 -15.02 -6.61
N ARG A 24 2.11 -15.43 -7.83
CA ARG A 24 1.90 -14.66 -9.05
C ARG A 24 0.43 -14.76 -9.46
N PHE A 25 -0.28 -13.63 -9.54
CA PHE A 25 -1.67 -13.55 -9.99
C PHE A 25 -1.76 -13.10 -11.46
N THR A 26 -0.87 -12.22 -11.88
CA THR A 26 -0.79 -11.64 -13.22
C THR A 26 0.66 -11.56 -13.69
N GLU A 27 0.88 -11.11 -14.92
CA GLU A 27 2.24 -10.83 -15.42
C GLU A 27 2.92 -9.69 -14.66
N ARG A 28 2.15 -8.78 -14.06
CA ARG A 28 2.65 -7.62 -13.31
C ARG A 28 2.84 -7.86 -11.81
N THR A 29 2.38 -9.00 -11.27
CA THR A 29 2.55 -9.29 -9.84
C THR A 29 4.02 -9.25 -9.42
N LEU A 30 4.31 -8.54 -8.33
CA LEU A 30 5.61 -8.56 -7.67
C LEU A 30 5.81 -9.92 -6.96
N SER A 31 6.26 -10.92 -7.72
CA SER A 31 6.38 -12.31 -7.27
C SER A 31 7.75 -12.66 -6.66
N ASP A 32 8.61 -11.68 -6.43
CA ASP A 32 9.92 -11.85 -5.79
C ASP A 32 10.15 -10.81 -4.68
N ILE A 33 11.00 -11.18 -3.72
CA ILE A 33 11.23 -10.39 -2.50
C ILE A 33 11.90 -9.06 -2.81
N SER A 34 12.81 -9.01 -3.78
CA SER A 34 13.57 -7.80 -4.11
C SER A 34 12.66 -6.74 -4.71
N SER A 35 11.86 -7.12 -5.71
CA SER A 35 10.88 -6.24 -6.34
C SER A 35 9.83 -5.73 -5.36
N LEU A 36 9.33 -6.60 -4.47
CA LEU A 36 8.40 -6.18 -3.43
C LEU A 36 9.07 -5.22 -2.44
N ALA A 37 10.28 -5.52 -1.95
CA ALA A 37 10.99 -4.67 -1.00
C ALA A 37 11.25 -3.26 -1.56
N HIS A 38 11.67 -3.16 -2.83
CA HIS A 38 11.80 -1.87 -3.50
C HIS A 38 10.48 -1.10 -3.58
N ASP A 39 9.38 -1.80 -3.84
CA ASP A 39 8.06 -1.15 -3.85
C ASP A 39 7.63 -0.68 -2.47
N LEU A 40 7.81 -1.50 -1.43
CA LEU A 40 7.51 -1.12 -0.04
C LEU A 40 8.33 0.10 0.40
N ALA A 41 9.61 0.19 0.02
CA ALA A 41 10.44 1.36 0.31
C ALA A 41 9.89 2.64 -0.35
N ARG A 42 9.47 2.55 -1.62
CA ARG A 42 8.81 3.68 -2.32
C ARG A 42 7.51 4.08 -1.64
N ILE A 43 6.72 3.11 -1.20
CA ILE A 43 5.46 3.34 -0.48
C ILE A 43 5.71 4.11 0.81
N LYS A 44 6.69 3.68 1.61
CA LYS A 44 7.06 4.35 2.86
C LYS A 44 7.46 5.80 2.62
N LEU A 45 8.24 6.07 1.57
CA LEU A 45 8.69 7.42 1.19
C LEU A 45 7.54 8.33 0.72
N ARG A 46 6.69 7.87 -0.21
CA ARG A 46 5.61 8.72 -0.77
C ARG A 46 4.34 8.75 0.07
N GLY A 47 4.14 7.76 0.96
CA GLY A 47 3.01 7.63 1.87
C GLY A 47 1.76 6.96 1.30
N TRP A 48 1.86 6.30 0.15
CA TRP A 48 0.76 5.57 -0.49
C TRP A 48 1.30 4.48 -1.42
N SER A 49 0.48 3.47 -1.64
CA SER A 49 0.75 2.30 -2.48
C SER A 49 -0.06 2.33 -3.76
N VAL A 50 0.49 1.67 -4.77
CA VAL A 50 -0.17 1.41 -6.05
C VAL A 50 -0.09 -0.08 -6.30
N ASP A 51 -1.24 -0.71 -6.54
CA ASP A 51 -1.35 -2.02 -7.18
C ASP A 51 -1.66 -1.75 -8.65
N ASP A 52 -0.68 -2.00 -9.52
CA ASP A 52 -0.77 -1.74 -10.95
C ASP A 52 -1.03 -3.02 -11.75
N GLU A 53 -2.29 -3.47 -11.70
CA GLU A 53 -2.74 -4.72 -12.29
C GLU A 53 -2.00 -5.95 -11.72
N GLU A 54 -1.49 -5.87 -10.49
CA GLU A 54 -0.75 -6.95 -9.83
C GLU A 54 -1.70 -8.05 -9.37
N ARG A 55 -2.94 -7.71 -9.04
CA ARG A 55 -3.98 -8.66 -8.61
C ARG A 55 -4.95 -9.06 -9.70
N HIS A 56 -5.43 -8.10 -10.49
CA HIS A 56 -6.37 -8.34 -11.59
C HIS A 56 -5.97 -7.49 -12.81
N PRO A 57 -5.87 -8.08 -14.01
CA PRO A 57 -5.65 -7.32 -15.24
C PRO A 57 -6.73 -6.24 -15.43
N GLY A 58 -6.35 -5.06 -15.90
CA GLY A 58 -7.25 -3.93 -16.12
C GLY A 58 -7.72 -3.20 -14.86
N MET A 59 -7.23 -3.56 -13.66
CA MET A 59 -7.57 -2.89 -12.40
C MET A 59 -6.35 -2.23 -11.77
N ARG A 60 -6.53 -1.01 -11.27
CA ARG A 60 -5.51 -0.29 -10.49
C ARG A 60 -6.09 0.13 -9.15
N CYS A 61 -5.30 -0.04 -8.09
CA CYS A 61 -5.68 0.38 -6.74
C CYS A 61 -4.62 1.32 -6.16
N VAL A 62 -5.08 2.35 -5.46
CA VAL A 62 -4.26 3.29 -4.70
C VAL A 62 -4.69 3.21 -3.24
N ALA A 63 -3.74 3.01 -2.33
CA ALA A 63 -4.06 2.83 -0.91
C ALA A 63 -3.04 3.48 0.04
N ALA A 64 -3.46 3.91 1.22
CA ALA A 64 -2.59 4.44 2.28
C ALA A 64 -2.94 3.80 3.63
N ALA A 65 -1.96 3.68 4.53
CA ALA A 65 -2.12 3.03 5.82
C ALA A 65 -2.77 3.96 6.86
N ILE A 66 -3.57 3.36 7.74
CA ILE A 66 -4.13 3.97 8.95
C ILE A 66 -3.32 3.47 10.14
N PHE A 67 -3.04 4.34 11.10
CA PHE A 67 -2.19 4.02 12.26
C PHE A 67 -2.95 4.17 13.59
N ASN A 68 -2.53 3.40 14.59
CA ASN A 68 -3.01 3.54 15.98
C ASN A 68 -2.14 4.53 16.79
N GLU A 69 -2.42 4.68 18.08
CA GLU A 69 -1.73 5.57 19.02
C GLU A 69 -0.25 5.21 19.23
N PHE A 70 0.16 3.99 18.89
CA PHE A 70 1.54 3.52 18.97
C PHE A 70 2.31 3.70 17.65
N GLY A 71 1.66 4.23 16.60
CA GLY A 71 2.28 4.36 15.28
C GLY A 71 2.26 3.08 14.45
N GLU A 72 1.52 2.06 14.87
CA GLU A 72 1.44 0.78 14.17
C GLU A 72 0.36 0.82 13.08
N PRO A 73 0.61 0.25 11.88
CA PRO A 73 -0.38 0.23 10.81
C PRO A 73 -1.48 -0.80 11.12
N ILE A 74 -2.71 -0.34 11.33
CA ILE A 74 -3.86 -1.18 11.70
C ILE A 74 -4.84 -1.42 10.55
N GLY A 75 -4.66 -0.73 9.43
CA GLY A 75 -5.54 -0.84 8.27
C GLY A 75 -5.12 0.08 7.14
N GLY A 76 -6.02 0.31 6.18
CA GLY A 76 -5.79 1.29 5.13
C GLY A 76 -7.05 1.72 4.40
N VAL A 77 -7.01 2.93 3.83
CA VAL A 77 -8.01 3.45 2.90
C VAL A 77 -7.55 3.16 1.49
N SER A 78 -8.46 2.75 0.61
CA SER A 78 -8.11 2.48 -0.79
C SER A 78 -9.17 2.96 -1.78
N VAL A 79 -8.71 3.43 -2.93
CA VAL A 79 -9.54 3.69 -4.12
C VAL A 79 -9.11 2.70 -5.20
N SER A 80 -10.08 1.98 -5.75
CA SER A 80 -9.86 1.00 -6.82
C SER A 80 -10.70 1.34 -8.04
N GLY A 81 -10.16 1.12 -9.22
CA GLY A 81 -10.94 1.27 -10.45
C GLY A 81 -10.22 0.73 -11.69
N PRO A 82 -10.92 0.71 -12.84
CA PRO A 82 -10.34 0.30 -14.11
C PRO A 82 -9.16 1.19 -14.49
N THR A 83 -8.15 0.62 -15.12
CA THR A 83 -6.93 1.32 -15.57
C THR A 83 -7.21 2.46 -16.54
N VAL A 84 -8.31 2.39 -17.30
CA VAL A 84 -8.79 3.45 -18.20
C VAL A 84 -9.30 4.68 -17.45
N ARG A 85 -9.67 4.57 -16.17
CA ARG A 85 -10.12 5.69 -15.32
C ARG A 85 -9.07 6.10 -14.30
N VAL A 86 -8.33 5.15 -13.76
CA VAL A 86 -7.25 5.37 -12.78
C VAL A 86 -5.94 5.30 -13.55
N THR A 87 -5.68 6.25 -14.45
CA THR A 87 -4.49 6.22 -15.33
C THR A 87 -3.20 6.55 -14.56
N PRO A 88 -2.00 6.23 -15.10
CA PRO A 88 -0.74 6.58 -14.45
C PRO A 88 -0.58 8.07 -14.12
N GLU A 89 -1.08 8.94 -14.99
CA GLU A 89 -1.01 10.40 -14.83
C GLU A 89 -1.84 10.87 -13.63
N ARG A 90 -2.99 10.22 -13.41
CA ARG A 90 -3.88 10.54 -12.28
C ARG A 90 -3.39 10.02 -10.95
N LEU A 91 -2.38 9.15 -10.92
CA LEU A 91 -1.86 8.62 -9.66
C LEU A 91 -1.33 9.77 -8.79
N ALA A 92 -0.63 10.75 -9.38
CA ALA A 92 -0.10 11.89 -8.65
C ALA A 92 -1.20 12.75 -7.98
N GLU A 93 -2.43 12.70 -8.49
CA GLU A 93 -3.60 13.37 -7.90
C GLU A 93 -4.28 12.49 -6.85
N ILE A 94 -4.53 11.21 -7.16
CA ILE A 94 -5.28 10.28 -6.31
C ILE A 94 -4.48 9.91 -5.06
N GLY A 95 -3.18 9.71 -5.20
CA GLY A 95 -2.29 9.27 -4.12
C GLY A 95 -2.31 10.16 -2.88
N PRO A 96 -2.04 11.47 -3.02
CA PRO A 96 -2.15 12.43 -1.93
C PRO A 96 -3.52 12.44 -1.28
N LEU A 97 -4.61 12.40 -2.07
CA LEU A 97 -5.98 12.37 -1.52
C LEU A 97 -6.23 11.14 -0.65
N VAL A 98 -5.80 9.96 -1.10
CA VAL A 98 -5.94 8.72 -0.32
C VAL A 98 -5.07 8.74 0.94
N ARG A 99 -3.84 9.28 0.84
CA ARG A 99 -2.97 9.49 2.01
C ARG A 99 -3.61 10.42 3.02
N ASP A 100 -4.17 11.54 2.58
CA ASP A 100 -4.74 12.56 3.45
C ASP A 100 -6.04 12.04 4.12
N ALA A 101 -6.85 11.26 3.38
CA ALA A 101 -8.00 10.55 3.94
C ALA A 101 -7.59 9.51 5.00
N ALA A 102 -6.53 8.72 4.76
CA ALA A 102 -6.02 7.79 5.77
C ALA A 102 -5.46 8.51 7.00
N ALA A 103 -4.82 9.67 6.81
CA ALA A 103 -4.35 10.52 7.90
C ALA A 103 -5.50 11.14 8.71
N GLU A 104 -6.62 11.49 8.06
CA GLU A 104 -7.83 11.93 8.75
C GLU A 104 -8.41 10.84 9.64
N VAL A 105 -8.58 9.62 9.10
CA VAL A 105 -9.05 8.48 9.90
C VAL A 105 -8.10 8.21 11.06
N THR A 106 -6.79 8.24 10.82
CA THR A 106 -5.76 8.10 11.86
C THR A 106 -5.97 9.12 12.99
N ARG A 107 -6.18 10.40 12.67
CA ARG A 107 -6.46 11.43 13.69
C ARG A 107 -7.78 11.19 14.42
N MET A 108 -8.83 10.78 13.72
CA MET A 108 -10.16 10.54 14.31
C MET A 108 -10.14 9.43 15.37
N ILE A 109 -9.28 8.43 15.19
CA ILE A 109 -9.13 7.31 16.14
C ILE A 109 -8.03 7.54 17.18
N GLY A 110 -7.42 8.73 17.23
CA GLY A 110 -6.34 9.06 18.17
C GLY A 110 -4.96 8.50 17.79
N GLY A 111 -4.80 8.02 16.56
CA GLY A 111 -3.55 7.47 16.07
C GLY A 111 -2.52 8.51 15.64
N VAL A 112 -1.28 8.06 15.51
CA VAL A 112 -0.14 8.86 15.04
C VAL A 112 0.62 8.11 13.95
N ARG A 113 1.28 8.81 13.05
CA ARG A 113 2.16 8.16 12.07
C ARG A 113 3.55 8.00 12.69
N ALA A 114 4.10 6.78 12.66
CA ALA A 114 5.51 6.58 12.99
C ALA A 114 6.39 7.36 12.00
N GLY A 115 7.37 8.10 12.54
CA GLY A 115 8.34 8.90 11.78
C GLY A 115 9.21 8.07 10.83
#